data_AF-A0A1W9RLK2-F1
#
_entry.id   AF-A0A1W9RLK2-F1
#
_cell.length_a   1.000
_cell.length_b   1.000
_cell.length_c   1.000
_cell.angle_alpha   90.00
_cell.angle_beta   90.00
_cell.angle_gamma   90.00
#
_symmetry.space_group_name_H-M   'P 1'
#
loop_
_entity.id
_entity.type
_entity.pdbx_description
1 polymer ?
#
loop_
_entity_poly.entity_id
_entity_poly.type
_entity_poly.pdbx_seq_one_letter_code
_entity_poly.pdbx_strand_id
1 'polypeptide(L)'
;MKGKEKNGANLGFENKLWEMADKLRGHMDASEYKHVVLGLIFLKYISDAFQERYEDLKARQETEYTDPEDRDEYLAANIFWVPPEARWEKIQAQAPQPTIGKVIDEAMSAIERENQSL
;
A
#
# COMPACT_ATOMS: atom_id res chain seq x y z
N MET A 1 -30.38 -31.47 2.63
CA MET A 1 -29.76 -30.51 3.57
C MET A 1 -28.48 -29.96 2.94
N LYS A 2 -28.40 -28.63 2.88
CA LYS A 2 -27.24 -27.72 2.71
C LYS A 2 -26.02 -28.13 1.87
N GLY A 3 -25.65 -27.25 0.94
CA GLY A 3 -24.23 -26.91 0.74
C GLY A 3 -23.84 -26.41 -0.65
N LYS A 4 -23.91 -25.08 -0.87
CA LYS A 4 -22.76 -24.21 -1.19
C LYS A 4 -23.26 -22.91 -1.82
N GLU A 5 -23.40 -21.86 -1.01
CA GLU A 5 -23.33 -20.49 -1.52
C GLU A 5 -21.91 -20.23 -2.01
N LYS A 6 -21.75 -20.05 -3.32
CA LYS A 6 -20.53 -19.49 -3.90
C LYS A 6 -20.67 -17.97 -3.90
N ASN A 7 -20.43 -17.33 -2.76
CA ASN A 7 -20.34 -15.87 -2.65
C ASN A 7 -18.95 -15.41 -3.12
N GLY A 8 -18.62 -15.69 -4.39
CA GLY A 8 -17.51 -15.08 -5.10
C GLY A 8 -18.12 -14.34 -6.28
N ALA A 9 -18.34 -13.04 -6.13
CA ALA A 9 -18.88 -12.22 -7.19
C ALA A 9 -17.85 -12.18 -8.33
N ASN A 10 -18.08 -12.98 -9.37
CA ASN A 10 -17.29 -13.05 -10.59
C ASN A 10 -17.51 -11.77 -11.40
N LEU A 11 -16.94 -10.67 -10.93
CA LEU A 11 -17.24 -9.30 -11.35
C LEU A 11 -16.45 -8.86 -12.59
N GLY A 12 -15.87 -9.80 -13.35
CA GLY A 12 -15.20 -9.53 -14.63
C GLY A 12 -13.86 -8.79 -14.55
N PHE A 13 -13.48 -8.24 -13.39
CA PHE A 13 -12.16 -7.64 -13.16
C PHE A 13 -11.08 -8.66 -12.80
N GLU A 14 -11.46 -9.87 -12.38
CA GLU A 14 -10.52 -10.96 -12.09
C GLU A 14 -9.69 -11.32 -13.33
N ASN A 15 -10.33 -11.42 -14.50
CA ASN A 15 -9.64 -11.66 -15.77
C ASN A 15 -8.69 -10.52 -16.13
N LYS A 16 -9.08 -9.27 -15.88
CA LYS A 16 -8.23 -8.10 -16.15
C LYS A 16 -7.03 -8.05 -15.21
N LEU A 17 -7.22 -8.37 -13.93
CA LEU A 17 -6.14 -8.52 -12.95
C LEU A 17 -5.20 -9.67 -13.35
N TRP A 18 -5.75 -10.80 -13.80
CA TRP A 18 -4.98 -11.93 -14.31
C TRP A 18 -4.16 -11.57 -15.56
N GLU A 19 -4.75 -10.88 -16.54
CA GLU A 19 -4.03 -10.44 -17.74
C GLU A 19 -2.94 -9.41 -17.43
N MET A 20 -3.20 -8.48 -16.50
CA MET A 20 -2.17 -7.53 -16.06
C MET A 20 -1.06 -8.24 -15.30
N ALA A 21 -1.39 -9.21 -14.45
CA ALA A 21 -0.43 -10.05 -13.75
C ALA A 21 0.41 -10.89 -14.71
N ASP A 22 -0.18 -11.48 -15.74
CA ASP A 22 0.55 -12.24 -16.76
C ASP A 22 1.50 -11.35 -17.59
N LYS A 23 1.07 -10.12 -17.92
CA LYS A 23 1.93 -9.14 -18.58
C LYS A 23 3.09 -8.67 -17.69
N LEU A 24 2.84 -8.50 -16.39
CA LEU A 24 3.86 -8.12 -15.40
C LEU A 24 4.82 -9.26 -15.08
N ARG A 25 4.33 -10.50 -15.06
CA ARG A 25 5.14 -11.70 -14.84
C ARG A 25 6.17 -11.89 -15.94
N GLY A 26 5.87 -11.54 -17.18
CA GLY A 26 6.84 -11.54 -18.28
C GLY A 26 7.64 -12.85 -18.37
N HIS A 27 8.95 -12.79 -18.17
CA HIS A 27 9.88 -13.94 -18.09
C HIS A 27 10.31 -14.32 -16.66
N MET A 28 9.75 -13.67 -15.64
CA MET A 28 10.12 -13.85 -14.24
C MET A 28 9.51 -15.16 -13.71
N ASP A 29 10.32 -15.95 -12.99
CA ASP A 29 9.82 -17.18 -12.38
C ASP A 29 8.74 -16.86 -11.34
N ALA A 30 7.75 -17.74 -11.18
CA ALA A 30 6.64 -17.51 -10.24
C ALA A 30 7.12 -17.29 -8.80
N SER A 31 8.28 -17.85 -8.44
CA SER A 31 8.90 -17.66 -7.12
C SER A 31 9.49 -16.27 -6.90
N GLU A 32 9.87 -15.54 -7.94
CA GLU A 32 10.33 -14.14 -7.87
C GLU A 32 9.15 -13.17 -7.96
N TYR A 33 8.19 -13.47 -8.83
CA TYR A 33 6.97 -12.67 -9.04
C TYR A 33 6.14 -12.52 -7.75
N LYS A 34 6.03 -13.59 -6.93
CA LYS A 34 5.29 -13.55 -5.66
C LYS A 34 5.84 -12.50 -4.69
N HIS A 35 7.16 -12.29 -4.66
CA HIS A 35 7.80 -11.36 -3.72
C HIS A 35 7.52 -9.92 -4.13
N VAL A 36 7.62 -9.63 -5.44
CA VAL A 36 7.32 -8.31 -5.99
C VAL A 36 5.86 -7.93 -5.78
N VAL A 37 4.92 -8.84 -6.12
CA VAL A 37 3.49 -8.57 -5.96
C VAL A 37 3.09 -8.44 -4.50
N LEU A 38 3.57 -9.33 -3.63
CA LEU A 38 3.25 -9.26 -2.21
C LEU A 38 3.80 -7.98 -1.57
N GLY A 39 5.02 -7.57 -1.92
CA GLY A 39 5.62 -6.31 -1.48
C GLY A 39 4.78 -5.09 -1.92
N LEU A 40 4.33 -5.06 -3.16
CA LEU A 40 3.49 -3.97 -3.67
C LEU A 40 2.12 -3.92 -2.99
N ILE A 41 1.48 -5.07 -2.75
CA ILE A 41 0.21 -5.15 -2.00
C ILE A 41 0.41 -4.64 -0.57
N PHE A 42 1.49 -5.05 0.08
CA PHE A 42 1.83 -4.60 1.43
C PHE A 42 2.06 -3.08 1.49
N LEU A 43 2.85 -2.53 0.55
CA LEU A 43 3.07 -1.09 0.45
C LEU A 43 1.77 -0.31 0.23
N LYS A 44 0.87 -0.81 -0.64
CA LYS A 44 -0.44 -0.20 -0.87
C LYS A 44 -1.30 -0.24 0.40
N TYR A 45 -1.32 -1.37 1.09
CA TYR A 45 -2.06 -1.52 2.34
C TYR A 45 -1.59 -0.53 3.42
N ILE A 46 -0.28 -0.42 3.64
CA ILE A 46 0.30 0.57 4.55
C ILE A 46 -0.10 1.99 4.15
N SER A 47 0.02 2.30 2.87
CA SER A 47 -0.28 3.64 2.36
C SER A 47 -1.75 4.00 2.56
N ASP A 48 -2.66 3.06 2.38
CA ASP A 48 -4.10 3.29 2.56
C ASP A 48 -4.47 3.49 4.02
N ALA A 49 -3.94 2.65 4.91
CA ALA A 49 -4.17 2.79 6.35
C ALA A 49 -3.64 4.14 6.87
N PHE A 50 -2.45 4.54 6.41
CA PHE A 50 -1.89 5.86 6.72
C PHE A 50 -2.78 6.99 6.18
N GLN A 51 -3.21 6.90 4.91
CA GLN A 51 -3.99 7.95 4.27
C GLN A 51 -5.36 8.12 4.93
N GLU A 52 -6.03 7.03 5.29
CA GLU A 52 -7.30 7.06 6.02
C GLU A 52 -7.14 7.77 7.38
N ARG A 53 -6.09 7.43 8.14
CA ARG A 53 -5.80 8.09 9.42
C ARG A 53 -5.42 9.56 9.23
N TYR A 54 -4.63 9.88 8.21
CA TYR A 54 -4.25 11.25 7.87
C TYR A 54 -5.49 12.11 7.59
N GLU A 55 -6.44 11.61 6.81
CA GLU A 55 -7.68 12.32 6.48
C GLU A 55 -8.57 12.54 7.70
N ASP A 56 -8.71 11.53 8.57
CA ASP A 56 -9.42 11.64 9.84
C ASP A 56 -8.79 12.69 10.78
N LEU A 57 -7.47 12.63 10.98
CA LEU A 57 -6.74 13.60 11.80
C LEU A 57 -6.84 15.02 11.24
N LYS A 58 -6.74 15.17 9.92
CA LYS A 58 -6.90 16.46 9.26
C LYS A 58 -8.32 17.01 9.41
N ALA A 59 -9.35 16.16 9.36
CA ALA A 59 -10.73 16.58 9.54
C ALA A 59 -11.04 17.07 10.97
N ARG A 60 -10.35 16.51 11.98
CA ARG A 60 -10.52 16.87 13.41
C ARG A 60 -9.51 17.91 13.91
N GLN A 61 -8.62 18.40 13.04
CA GLN A 61 -7.52 19.30 13.38
C GLN A 61 -7.99 20.60 14.08
N GLU A 62 -9.10 21.20 13.62
CA GLU A 62 -9.61 22.44 14.21
C GLU A 62 -10.38 22.23 15.52
N THR A 63 -11.00 21.06 15.70
CA THR A 63 -11.90 20.78 16.83
C THR A 63 -11.19 20.10 18.00
N GLU A 64 -10.26 19.20 17.70
CA GLU A 64 -9.57 18.35 18.68
C GLU A 64 -8.06 18.61 18.73
N TYR A 65 -7.57 19.59 17.95
CA TYR A 65 -6.14 19.95 17.87
C TYR A 65 -5.24 18.77 17.47
N THR A 66 -5.76 17.84 16.68
CA THR A 66 -5.00 16.72 16.12
C THR A 66 -3.96 17.20 15.10
N ASP A 67 -2.85 16.48 14.99
CA ASP A 67 -1.80 16.76 14.01
C ASP A 67 -1.61 15.56 13.06
N PRO A 68 -2.03 15.64 11.79
CA PRO A 68 -1.83 14.56 10.83
C PRO A 68 -0.35 14.35 10.44
N GLU A 69 0.57 15.21 10.90
CA GLU A 69 2.01 15.01 10.72
C GLU A 69 2.72 14.57 12.01
N ASP A 70 1.99 14.33 13.10
CA ASP A 70 2.52 13.72 14.33
C ASP A 70 2.50 12.20 14.22
N ARG A 71 3.65 11.57 14.50
CA ARG A 71 3.85 10.12 14.38
C ARG A 71 3.12 9.34 15.47
N ASP A 72 2.97 9.93 16.65
CA ASP A 72 2.37 9.26 17.79
C ASP A 72 0.88 8.95 17.54
N GLU A 73 0.21 9.77 16.72
CA GLU A 73 -1.17 9.58 16.27
C GLU A 73 -1.39 8.32 15.42
N TYR A 74 -0.32 7.80 14.80
CA TYR A 74 -0.32 6.59 13.99
C TYR A 74 0.10 5.39 14.82
N LEU A 75 1.14 5.55 15.64
CA LEU A 75 1.62 4.50 16.54
C LEU A 75 0.52 4.06 17.52
N ALA A 76 -0.23 5.00 18.08
CA ALA A 76 -1.37 4.73 18.95
C ALA A 76 -2.47 3.88 18.28
N ALA A 77 -2.56 3.94 16.94
CA ALA A 77 -3.50 3.17 16.14
C ALA A 77 -2.89 1.87 15.55
N ASN A 78 -1.62 1.55 15.85
CA ASN A 78 -0.83 0.49 15.19
C ASN A 78 -0.76 0.67 13.67
N ILE A 79 -0.70 1.92 13.21
CA ILE A 79 -0.55 2.28 11.80
C ILE A 79 0.90 2.68 11.58
N PHE A 80 1.53 2.16 10.53
CA PHE A 80 2.86 2.57 10.12
C PHE A 80 2.87 4.05 9.74
N TRP A 81 3.85 4.80 10.25
CA TRP A 81 4.12 6.15 9.76
C TRP A 81 4.68 6.08 8.33
N VAL A 82 4.09 6.83 7.41
CA VAL A 82 4.54 6.89 6.00
C VAL A 82 5.16 8.26 5.75
N PRO A 83 6.49 8.37 5.60
CA PRO A 83 7.14 9.64 5.37
C PRO A 83 6.73 10.24 4.02
N PRO A 84 6.79 11.58 3.86
CA PRO A 84 6.31 12.25 2.66
C PRO A 84 6.85 11.68 1.36
N GLU A 85 8.11 11.27 1.28
CA GLU A 85 8.75 10.65 0.12
C GLU A 85 8.18 9.27 -0.26
N ALA A 86 7.61 8.55 0.70
CA ALA A 86 7.07 7.20 0.53
C ALA A 86 5.53 7.18 0.37
N ARG A 87 4.86 8.34 0.36
CA ARG A 87 3.40 8.42 0.17
C ARG A 87 3.00 7.91 -1.22
N TRP A 88 1.92 7.13 -1.27
CA TRP A 88 1.47 6.44 -2.49
C TRP A 88 1.34 7.35 -3.72
N GLU A 89 0.82 8.57 -3.55
CA GLU A 89 0.69 9.52 -4.66
C GLU A 89 2.04 9.82 -5.34
N LYS A 90 3.12 9.94 -4.56
CA LYS A 90 4.48 10.20 -5.11
C LYS A 90 5.05 8.99 -5.82
N ILE A 91 4.74 7.78 -5.33
CA ILE A 91 5.16 6.52 -5.96
C ILE A 91 4.39 6.32 -7.27
N GLN A 92 3.07 6.51 -7.23
CA GLN A 92 2.18 6.37 -8.38
C GLN A 92 2.54 7.36 -9.49
N ALA A 93 2.89 8.60 -9.15
CA ALA A 93 3.34 9.59 -10.14
C ALA A 93 4.61 9.16 -10.89
N GLN A 94 5.44 8.29 -10.30
CA GLN A 94 6.68 7.77 -10.88
C GLN A 94 6.50 6.41 -11.55
N ALA A 95 5.30 5.79 -11.48
CA ALA A 95 5.03 4.47 -12.04
C ALA A 95 5.42 4.27 -13.52
N PRO A 96 5.29 5.27 -14.42
CA PRO A 96 5.70 5.10 -15.82
C PRO A 96 7.23 5.05 -16.03
N GLN A 97 8.03 5.40 -15.02
CA GLN A 97 9.48 5.50 -15.16
C GLN A 97 10.13 4.11 -15.09
N PRO A 98 11.20 3.86 -15.87
CA PRO A 98 11.94 2.59 -15.80
C PRO A 98 12.60 2.36 -14.43
N THR A 99 12.75 3.42 -13.63
CA THR A 99 13.33 3.40 -12.28
C THR A 99 12.32 3.09 -11.18
N ILE A 100 11.06 2.74 -11.51
CA ILE A 100 10.00 2.49 -10.51
C ILE A 100 10.38 1.46 -9.44
N GLY A 101 11.12 0.40 -9.80
CA GLY A 101 11.60 -0.59 -8.81
C GLY A 101 12.45 0.06 -7.71
N LYS A 102 13.38 0.94 -8.10
CA LYS A 102 14.20 1.70 -7.15
C LYS A 102 13.37 2.65 -6.29
N VAL A 103 12.35 3.29 -6.87
CA VAL A 103 11.44 4.18 -6.13
C VAL A 103 10.66 3.40 -5.06
N ILE A 104 10.22 2.18 -5.38
CA ILE A 104 9.54 1.30 -4.42
C ILE A 104 10.49 0.86 -3.31
N ASP A 105 11.72 0.44 -3.65
CA ASP A 105 12.72 0.02 -2.67
C ASP A 105 13.11 1.17 -1.72
N GLU A 106 13.28 2.38 -2.25
CA GLU A 106 13.55 3.59 -1.46
C GLU A 106 12.38 3.94 -0.54
N ALA A 107 11.14 3.81 -1.01
CA ALA A 107 9.95 4.03 -0.20
C ALA A 107 9.82 3.02 0.95
N MET A 108 10.02 1.73 0.67
CA MET A 108 10.01 0.69 1.71
C MET A 108 11.12 0.93 2.74
N SER A 109 12.34 1.24 2.29
CA SER A 109 13.47 1.55 3.17
C SER A 109 13.21 2.78 4.05
N ALA A 110 12.52 3.79 3.50
CA ALA A 110 12.11 4.96 4.27
C ALA A 110 11.07 4.61 5.33
N ILE A 111 10.05 3.82 4.99
CA ILE A 111 9.05 3.34 5.95
C ILE A 111 9.71 2.52 7.05
N GLU A 112 10.58 1.56 6.73
CA GLU A 112 11.29 0.74 7.72
C GLU A 112 12.12 1.59 8.69
N ARG A 113 12.84 2.60 8.17
CA ARG A 113 13.65 3.50 8.99
C ARG A 113 12.81 4.29 10.00
N GLU A 114 11.62 4.74 9.60
CA GLU A 114 10.75 5.52 10.48
C GLU A 114 9.95 4.66 11.47
N ASN A 115 9.93 3.33 11.32
CA ASN A 115 9.08 2.41 12.08
C ASN A 115 9.85 1.25 12.75
N GLN A 116 11.10 1.48 13.17
CA GLN A 116 12.00 0.43 13.72
C GLN A 116 11.50 -0.32 14.96
N SER A 117 10.48 0.21 15.65
CA SER A 117 9.94 -0.35 16.90
C SER A 117 8.70 -1.24 16.72
N LEU A 118 8.19 -1.39 15.50
CA LEU A 118 7.03 -2.22 15.15
C LEU A 118 7.47 -3.60 14.63
#